data_AF-F6LGF3-F1
#
_entry.id   AF-F6LGF3-F1
#
_cell.length_a   1.000
_cell.length_b   1.000
_cell.length_c   1.000
_cell.angle_alpha   90.00
_cell.angle_beta   90.00
_cell.angle_gamma   90.00
#
_symmetry.space_group_name_H-M   'P 1'
#
loop_
_entity.id
_entity.type
_entity.pdbx_description
1 polymer ?
#
loop_
_entity_poly.entity_id
_entity_poly.type
_entity_poly.pdbx_seq_one_letter_code
_entity_poly.pdbx_strand_id
1 'polypeptide(L)'
;DAYDNCITVCNMENVDPLGIHTGESIVVAPSQTLSNKEYNMLRTTAINVIRHFGIVGECNIQYALNPNTEEYYIIEVNARLSRSSALASKATGYPLAYVAAKLALGIRLPDIRNSVTGKTTACFEPSLDYCVVKIPRWDLGKFHRVSTKIGSSMKSVGEVMAIGRKFEEAFQKALRMVDENINGFDPYVKTPNDEELEKPTDKRMFVLAASIKAGYTIDRLYELTKIDRWFLHKMKNIIDHYVVLENTDHMKLSHDVLLHAKRIGFSDKQIAAAVKSSELAVRIQRQESNIRP
;
A
#
# COMPACT_ATOMS: atom_id res chain seq x y z
N ASP A 1 -26.57 -9.22 0.56
CA ASP A 1 -27.75 -8.38 0.87
C ASP A 1 -28.83 -9.28 1.47
N ALA A 2 -30.06 -8.81 1.66
CA ALA A 2 -31.15 -9.64 2.21
C ALA A 2 -31.62 -10.78 1.26
N TYR A 3 -31.05 -10.88 0.05
CA TYR A 3 -31.43 -11.80 -1.02
C TYR A 3 -30.27 -12.72 -1.40
N ASP A 4 -29.30 -12.87 -0.49
CA ASP A 4 -28.11 -13.72 -0.62
C ASP A 4 -27.15 -13.35 -1.77
N ASN A 5 -27.26 -12.15 -2.34
CA ASN A 5 -26.20 -11.61 -3.19
C ASN A 5 -25.02 -11.21 -2.30
N CYS A 6 -23.85 -11.79 -2.53
CA CYS A 6 -22.63 -11.52 -1.77
C CYS A 6 -21.45 -11.29 -2.73
N ILE A 7 -20.73 -10.20 -2.53
CA ILE A 7 -19.61 -9.76 -3.38
C ILE A 7 -18.42 -9.36 -2.51
N THR A 8 -17.20 -9.56 -3.01
CA THR A 8 -15.98 -9.06 -2.39
C THR A 8 -15.50 -7.79 -3.09
N VAL A 9 -15.88 -6.63 -2.56
CA VAL A 9 -15.66 -5.32 -3.21
C VAL A 9 -14.18 -4.95 -3.32
N CYS A 10 -13.37 -5.33 -2.34
CA CYS A 10 -11.94 -5.01 -2.36
C CYS A 10 -11.18 -6.09 -1.60
N ASN A 11 -10.04 -6.50 -2.15
CA ASN A 11 -9.04 -7.30 -1.44
C ASN A 11 -7.80 -6.43 -1.21
N MET A 12 -7.16 -6.65 -0.07
CA MET A 12 -6.02 -5.85 0.38
C MET A 12 -4.96 -6.78 0.92
N GLU A 13 -3.70 -6.47 0.65
CA GLU A 13 -2.54 -7.22 1.12
C GLU A 13 -1.69 -6.33 2.02
N ASN A 14 -1.31 -6.83 3.18
CA ASN A 14 -0.40 -6.11 4.07
C ASN A 14 1.03 -6.38 3.62
N VAL A 15 1.80 -5.30 3.43
CA VAL A 15 3.25 -5.41 3.14
C VAL A 15 3.98 -5.85 4.40
N ASP A 16 3.57 -5.27 5.53
CA ASP A 16 4.00 -5.69 6.86
C ASP A 16 3.34 -7.02 7.25
N PRO A 17 4.11 -8.02 7.73
CA PRO A 17 3.59 -9.35 8.03
C PRO A 17 2.70 -9.37 9.29
N LEU A 18 2.05 -10.51 9.52
CA LEU A 18 1.27 -10.78 10.73
C LEU A 18 2.09 -10.50 12.00
N GLY A 19 1.43 -9.92 12.99
CA GLY A 19 2.06 -9.42 14.23
C GLY A 19 2.10 -7.90 14.30
N ILE A 20 1.94 -7.23 13.15
CA ILE A 20 1.71 -5.80 13.05
C ILE A 20 0.23 -5.58 12.69
N HIS A 21 -0.47 -4.76 13.47
CA HIS A 21 -1.89 -4.50 13.27
C HIS A 21 -2.15 -3.88 11.88
N THR A 22 -3.23 -4.24 11.21
CA THR A 22 -3.56 -3.72 9.86
C THR A 22 -3.57 -2.19 9.77
N GLY A 23 -4.00 -1.53 10.85
CA GLY A 23 -3.91 -0.08 11.02
C GLY A 23 -2.48 0.48 11.13
N GLU A 24 -1.53 -0.28 11.67
CA GLU A 24 -0.08 0.02 11.72
C GLU A 24 0.68 -0.45 10.47
N SER A 25 0.07 -1.28 9.64
CA SER A 25 0.73 -1.84 8.46
C SER A 25 0.64 -0.90 7.26
N ILE A 26 1.66 -0.98 6.40
CA ILE A 26 1.54 -0.58 4.99
C ILE A 26 0.66 -1.61 4.28
N VAL A 27 -0.32 -1.12 3.51
CA VAL A 27 -1.34 -1.96 2.87
C VAL A 27 -1.46 -1.58 1.40
N VAL A 28 -1.59 -2.58 0.54
CA VAL A 28 -1.81 -2.39 -0.90
C VAL A 28 -3.16 -2.93 -1.35
N ALA A 29 -3.75 -2.30 -2.36
CA ALA A 29 -4.93 -2.79 -3.06
C ALA A 29 -4.73 -2.68 -4.58
N PRO A 30 -5.04 -3.73 -5.37
CA PRO A 30 -5.40 -5.09 -4.91
C PRO A 30 -4.19 -5.82 -4.30
N SER A 31 -4.40 -7.05 -3.81
CA SER A 31 -3.33 -8.02 -3.51
C SER A 31 -2.45 -8.27 -4.74
N GLN A 32 -1.17 -8.53 -4.50
CA GLN A 32 -0.10 -8.61 -5.49
C GLN A 32 0.53 -10.01 -5.55
N THR A 33 0.56 -10.74 -4.43
CA THR A 33 1.34 -11.99 -4.32
C THR A 33 0.48 -13.26 -4.25
N LEU A 34 -0.84 -13.12 -4.21
CA LEU A 34 -1.76 -14.27 -4.25
C LEU A 34 -1.85 -14.85 -5.67
N SER A 35 -1.74 -16.17 -5.77
CA SER A 35 -2.19 -16.90 -6.95
C SER A 35 -3.71 -16.80 -7.11
N ASN A 36 -4.20 -17.03 -8.33
CA ASN A 36 -5.64 -17.07 -8.57
C ASN A 36 -6.35 -18.14 -7.71
N LYS A 37 -5.67 -19.24 -7.39
CA LYS A 37 -6.23 -20.30 -6.54
C LYS A 37 -6.39 -19.82 -5.10
N GLU A 38 -5.35 -19.24 -4.51
CA GLU A 38 -5.40 -18.69 -3.16
C GLU A 38 -6.43 -17.56 -3.05
N TYR A 39 -6.46 -16.66 -4.04
CA TYR A 39 -7.46 -15.59 -4.09
C TYR A 39 -8.89 -16.12 -4.04
N ASN A 40 -9.23 -17.09 -4.91
CA ASN A 40 -10.58 -17.64 -4.96
C ASN A 40 -10.91 -18.51 -3.74
N MET A 41 -9.93 -19.17 -3.13
CA MET A 41 -10.08 -19.89 -1.87
C MET A 41 -10.49 -18.92 -0.74
N LEU A 42 -9.74 -17.82 -0.55
CA LEU A 42 -10.04 -16.82 0.47
C LEU A 42 -11.35 -16.07 0.20
N ARG A 43 -11.63 -15.75 -1.08
CA ARG A 43 -12.89 -15.13 -1.51
C ARG A 43 -14.10 -16.02 -1.20
N THR A 44 -14.03 -17.30 -1.56
CA THR A 44 -15.13 -18.26 -1.30
C THR A 44 -15.34 -18.46 0.19
N THR A 45 -14.24 -18.55 0.95
CA THR A 45 -14.29 -18.64 2.42
C THR A 45 -14.96 -17.40 3.02
N ALA A 46 -14.63 -16.20 2.55
CA ALA A 46 -15.24 -14.97 3.02
C ALA A 46 -16.76 -15.02 2.84
N ILE A 47 -17.22 -15.32 1.62
CA ILE A 47 -18.65 -15.40 1.31
C ILE A 47 -19.35 -16.44 2.20
N ASN A 48 -18.75 -17.62 2.40
CA ASN A 48 -19.33 -18.67 3.23
C ASN A 48 -19.44 -18.26 4.71
N VAL A 49 -18.41 -17.63 5.27
CA VAL A 49 -18.40 -17.14 6.66
C VAL A 49 -19.44 -16.05 6.87
N ILE A 50 -19.50 -15.07 5.97
CA ILE A 50 -20.46 -13.94 6.07
C ILE A 50 -21.91 -14.42 5.93
N ARG A 51 -22.16 -15.40 5.06
CA ARG A 51 -23.46 -16.08 4.96
C ARG A 51 -23.81 -16.81 6.25
N HIS A 52 -22.87 -17.57 6.81
CA HIS A 52 -23.08 -18.31 8.04
C HIS A 52 -23.44 -17.39 9.23
N PHE A 53 -22.80 -16.22 9.33
CA PHE A 53 -23.15 -15.22 10.35
C PHE A 53 -24.44 -14.43 10.07
N GLY A 54 -25.05 -14.57 8.88
CA GLY A 54 -26.27 -13.86 8.52
C GLY A 54 -26.09 -12.35 8.41
N ILE A 55 -24.89 -11.87 8.05
CA ILE A 55 -24.60 -10.44 7.96
C ILE A 55 -25.27 -9.84 6.71
N VAL A 56 -26.12 -8.83 6.93
CA VAL A 56 -26.72 -8.00 5.87
C VAL A 56 -26.16 -6.59 5.98
N GLY A 57 -25.41 -6.16 4.98
CA GLY A 57 -24.74 -4.86 4.97
C GLY A 57 -23.31 -4.99 4.46
N GLU A 58 -22.36 -4.46 5.22
CA GLU A 58 -20.92 -4.53 4.93
C GLU A 58 -20.17 -5.05 6.15
N CYS A 59 -19.05 -5.72 5.88
CA CYS A 59 -18.14 -6.21 6.90
C CYS A 59 -16.71 -6.30 6.34
N ASN A 60 -15.75 -6.41 7.25
CA ASN A 60 -14.36 -6.70 6.93
C ASN A 60 -13.96 -8.05 7.55
N ILE A 61 -13.32 -8.92 6.76
CA ILE A 61 -12.75 -10.20 7.22
C ILE A 61 -11.23 -10.18 7.02
N GLN A 62 -10.50 -10.75 7.97
CA GLN A 62 -9.04 -10.80 7.95
C GLN A 62 -8.53 -12.24 7.97
N TYR A 63 -7.44 -12.46 7.25
CA TYR A 63 -6.79 -13.76 7.11
C TYR A 63 -5.30 -13.67 7.41
N ALA A 64 -4.74 -14.76 7.92
CA ALA A 64 -3.32 -15.04 7.82
C ALA A 64 -3.14 -16.23 6.87
N LEU A 65 -2.40 -16.03 5.78
CA LEU A 65 -2.06 -17.07 4.81
C LEU A 65 -0.59 -17.45 5.00
N ASN A 66 -0.29 -18.75 5.04
CA ASN A 66 1.06 -19.25 5.07
C ASN A 66 1.73 -18.99 3.70
N PRO A 67 2.90 -18.33 3.63
CA PRO A 67 3.51 -17.97 2.34
C PRO A 67 4.04 -19.16 1.54
N ASN A 68 4.14 -20.36 2.14
CA ASN A 68 4.71 -21.55 1.51
C ASN A 68 3.67 -22.64 1.21
N THR A 69 2.43 -22.48 1.69
CA THR A 69 1.38 -23.49 1.56
C THR A 69 0.00 -22.82 1.47
N GLU A 70 -1.04 -23.58 1.13
CA GLU A 70 -2.43 -23.05 1.09
C GLU A 70 -3.08 -22.98 2.49
N GLU A 71 -2.33 -23.24 3.56
CA GLU A 71 -2.82 -23.14 4.94
C GLU A 71 -3.13 -21.69 5.29
N TYR A 72 -4.35 -21.43 5.75
CA TYR A 72 -4.78 -20.11 6.20
C TYR A 72 -5.60 -20.19 7.49
N TYR A 73 -5.63 -19.07 8.19
CA TYR A 73 -6.42 -18.87 9.40
C TYR A 73 -7.32 -17.64 9.22
N ILE A 74 -8.59 -17.75 9.59
CA ILE A 74 -9.47 -16.60 9.76
C ILE A 74 -9.11 -15.94 11.09
N ILE A 75 -8.74 -14.67 11.06
CA ILE A 75 -8.31 -13.94 12.26
C ILE A 75 -9.51 -13.31 12.96
N GLU A 76 -10.29 -12.53 12.22
CA GLU A 76 -11.48 -11.86 12.75
C GLU A 76 -12.45 -11.46 11.64
N VAL A 77 -13.70 -11.18 12.04
CA VAL A 77 -14.72 -10.54 11.22
C VAL A 77 -15.27 -9.32 11.97
N ASN A 78 -15.16 -8.16 11.34
CA ASN A 78 -15.78 -6.93 11.80
C ASN A 78 -17.10 -6.74 11.05
N ALA A 79 -18.24 -7.05 11.70
CA ALA A 79 -19.59 -6.91 11.15
C ALA A 79 -20.09 -5.44 11.15
N ARG A 80 -19.27 -4.54 10.60
CA ARG A 80 -19.54 -3.09 10.52
C ARG A 80 -18.58 -2.45 9.51
N LEU A 81 -18.90 -1.21 9.15
CA LEU A 81 -17.93 -0.31 8.50
C LEU A 81 -16.67 -0.15 9.36
N SER A 82 -15.54 -0.11 8.67
CA SER A 82 -14.21 -0.05 9.26
C SER A 82 -13.34 1.00 8.57
N ARG A 83 -12.16 1.26 9.12
CA ARG A 83 -11.12 2.04 8.44
C ARG A 83 -10.76 1.42 7.09
N SER A 84 -10.68 0.09 7.05
CA SER A 84 -10.44 -0.68 5.82
C SER A 84 -11.57 -0.51 4.80
N SER A 85 -12.83 -0.37 5.25
CA SER A 85 -13.98 -0.10 4.38
C SER A 85 -13.90 1.31 3.77
N ALA A 86 -13.45 2.30 4.53
CA ALA A 86 -13.20 3.64 4.00
C ALA A 86 -12.06 3.64 2.96
N LEU A 87 -10.95 2.97 3.27
CA LEU A 87 -9.83 2.77 2.34
C LEU A 87 -10.29 2.08 1.05
N ALA A 88 -11.01 0.96 1.17
CA ALA A 88 -11.56 0.20 0.03
C ALA A 88 -12.50 1.04 -0.82
N SER A 89 -13.33 1.89 -0.21
CA SER A 89 -14.23 2.78 -0.95
C SER A 89 -13.46 3.82 -1.77
N LYS A 90 -12.36 4.34 -1.22
CA LYS A 90 -11.48 5.28 -1.94
C LYS A 90 -10.62 4.60 -2.99
N ALA A 91 -10.16 3.38 -2.72
CA ALA A 91 -9.38 2.59 -3.65
C ALA A 91 -10.18 2.17 -4.88
N THR A 92 -11.45 1.81 -4.70
CA THR A 92 -12.28 1.24 -5.78
C THR A 92 -13.26 2.23 -6.42
N GLY A 93 -13.51 3.37 -5.77
CA GLY A 93 -14.61 4.26 -6.11
C GLY A 93 -16.00 3.68 -5.75
N TYR A 94 -16.06 2.50 -5.13
CA TYR A 94 -17.30 1.85 -4.72
C TYR A 94 -17.73 2.36 -3.33
N PRO A 95 -18.89 3.03 -3.18
CA PRO A 95 -19.25 3.70 -1.93
C PRO A 95 -19.86 2.71 -0.91
N LEU A 96 -19.02 1.93 -0.23
CA LEU A 96 -19.44 0.84 0.68
C LEU A 96 -20.47 1.29 1.73
N ALA A 97 -20.24 2.42 2.38
CA ALA A 97 -21.16 2.94 3.40
C ALA A 97 -22.54 3.30 2.83
N TYR A 98 -22.59 3.91 1.65
CA TYR A 98 -23.84 4.25 0.97
C TYR A 98 -24.60 2.99 0.56
N VAL A 99 -23.90 2.02 -0.02
CA VAL A 99 -24.51 0.75 -0.42
C VAL A 99 -25.01 0.00 0.82
N ALA A 100 -24.21 -0.14 1.87
CA ALA A 100 -24.59 -0.82 3.10
C ALA A 100 -25.85 -0.20 3.74
N ALA A 101 -25.97 1.12 3.76
CA ALA A 101 -27.16 1.81 4.25
C ALA A 101 -28.42 1.49 3.41
N LYS A 102 -28.28 1.38 2.08
CA LYS A 102 -29.39 0.96 1.20
C LYS A 102 -29.76 -0.51 1.43
N LEU A 103 -28.78 -1.39 1.65
CA LEU A 103 -29.04 -2.80 1.98
C LEU A 103 -29.80 -2.95 3.30
N ALA A 104 -29.49 -2.11 4.30
CA ALA A 104 -30.20 -2.09 5.58
C ALA A 104 -31.68 -1.67 5.44
N LEU A 105 -32.04 -0.97 4.36
CA LEU A 105 -33.43 -0.64 4.01
C LEU A 105 -34.10 -1.74 3.16
N GLY A 106 -33.47 -2.90 2.99
CA GLY A 106 -34.00 -4.01 2.19
C GLY A 106 -33.82 -3.84 0.67
N ILE A 107 -33.09 -2.82 0.22
CA ILE A 107 -32.83 -2.61 -1.21
C ILE A 107 -31.75 -3.61 -1.67
N ARG A 108 -31.95 -4.25 -2.82
CA ARG A 108 -31.05 -5.29 -3.36
C ARG A 108 -29.83 -4.68 -4.04
N LEU A 109 -28.70 -5.38 -4.04
CA LEU A 109 -27.49 -4.94 -4.77
C LEU A 109 -27.77 -4.63 -6.26
N PRO A 110 -28.53 -5.43 -7.02
CA PRO A 110 -28.86 -5.13 -8.42
C PRO A 110 -29.73 -3.88 -8.62
N ASP A 111 -30.49 -3.45 -7.60
CA ASP A 111 -31.37 -2.29 -7.70
C ASP A 111 -30.64 -0.97 -7.36
N ILE A 112 -29.44 -1.05 -6.77
CA ILE A 112 -28.61 0.11 -6.47
C ILE A 112 -27.76 0.44 -7.70
N ARG A 113 -27.86 1.66 -8.21
CA ARG A 113 -27.03 2.10 -9.36
C ARG A 113 -25.59 2.39 -8.93
N ASN A 114 -24.64 2.00 -9.77
CA ASN A 114 -23.25 2.41 -9.64
C ASN A 114 -23.09 3.89 -10.08
N SER A 115 -22.80 4.76 -9.11
CA SER A 115 -22.66 6.20 -9.34
C SER A 115 -21.47 6.59 -10.21
N VAL A 116 -20.45 5.74 -10.33
CA VAL A 116 -19.23 6.04 -11.11
C VAL A 116 -19.48 5.83 -12.61
N THR A 117 -20.10 4.71 -12.98
CA THR A 117 -20.34 4.36 -14.39
C THR A 117 -21.69 4.86 -14.92
N GLY A 118 -22.66 5.09 -14.05
CA GLY A 118 -24.03 5.53 -14.39
C GLY A 118 -24.87 4.51 -15.17
N LYS A 119 -24.28 3.38 -15.61
CA LYS A 119 -24.90 2.38 -16.48
C LYS A 119 -25.01 0.99 -15.85
N THR A 120 -24.21 0.71 -14.81
CA THR A 120 -24.19 -0.60 -14.13
C THR A 120 -24.82 -0.51 -12.74
N THR A 121 -24.99 -1.67 -12.09
CA THR A 121 -25.53 -1.78 -10.73
C THR A 121 -24.40 -1.86 -9.71
N ALA A 122 -24.71 -1.88 -8.42
CA ALA A 122 -23.76 -2.11 -7.35
C ALA A 122 -23.43 -3.62 -7.18
N CYS A 123 -24.10 -4.52 -7.92
CA CYS A 123 -23.88 -5.96 -7.81
C CYS A 123 -22.71 -6.44 -8.69
N PHE A 124 -21.49 -5.98 -8.39
CA PHE A 124 -20.27 -6.37 -9.10
C PHE A 124 -19.05 -6.26 -8.19
N GLU A 125 -17.96 -6.92 -8.57
CA GLU A 125 -16.66 -6.76 -7.92
C GLU A 125 -15.80 -5.80 -8.75
N PRO A 126 -15.37 -4.65 -8.19
CA PRO A 126 -14.48 -3.72 -8.87
C PRO A 126 -13.17 -4.36 -9.33
N SER A 127 -12.70 -3.94 -10.51
CA SER A 127 -11.37 -4.25 -11.04
C SER A 127 -10.56 -2.95 -11.13
N LEU A 128 -9.29 -3.02 -10.74
CA LEU A 128 -8.39 -1.87 -10.60
C LEU A 128 -7.27 -1.98 -11.63
N ASP A 129 -7.07 -0.93 -12.43
CA ASP A 129 -5.96 -0.80 -13.40
C ASP A 129 -4.78 0.03 -12.85
N TYR A 130 -4.77 0.19 -11.53
CA TYR A 130 -3.77 0.87 -10.73
C TYR A 130 -3.55 0.15 -9.39
N CYS A 131 -2.43 0.47 -8.74
CA CYS A 131 -2.09 0.06 -7.40
C CYS A 131 -2.35 1.20 -6.42
N VAL A 132 -3.00 0.88 -5.31
CA VAL A 132 -3.22 1.78 -4.18
C VAL A 132 -2.30 1.36 -3.04
N VAL A 133 -1.62 2.32 -2.42
CA VAL A 133 -0.78 2.10 -1.25
C VAL A 133 -1.25 3.00 -0.12
N LYS A 134 -1.55 2.39 1.02
CA LYS A 134 -1.79 3.07 2.29
C LYS A 134 -0.55 2.97 3.17
N ILE A 135 -0.15 4.08 3.77
CA ILE A 135 0.91 4.12 4.80
C ILE A 135 0.34 4.81 6.05
N PRO A 136 0.49 4.23 7.25
CA PRO A 136 0.12 4.90 8.49
C PRO A 136 0.98 6.13 8.76
N ARG A 137 0.43 7.08 9.51
CA ARG A 137 1.12 8.24 10.04
C ARG A 137 1.32 8.06 11.54
N TRP A 138 2.56 8.21 11.99
CA TRP A 138 2.93 8.20 13.39
C TRP A 138 3.41 9.57 13.85
N ASP A 139 3.24 9.85 15.13
CA ASP A 139 3.73 11.07 15.80
C ASP A 139 4.41 10.72 17.14
N LEU A 140 5.15 9.60 17.14
CA LEU A 140 5.75 9.01 18.35
C LEU A 140 6.86 9.88 18.95
N GLY A 141 7.49 10.74 18.15
CA GLY A 141 8.51 11.69 18.60
C GLY A 141 8.00 12.69 19.65
N LYS A 142 6.68 12.93 19.74
CA LYS A 142 6.08 13.77 20.78
C LYS A 142 6.02 13.08 22.15
N PHE A 143 6.22 11.76 22.20
CA PHE A 143 5.99 10.94 23.38
C PHE A 143 7.25 10.23 23.84
N HIS A 144 8.13 10.93 24.56
CA HIS A 144 9.44 10.43 25.04
C HIS A 144 9.39 9.10 25.83
N ARG A 145 8.26 8.77 26.47
CA ARG A 145 8.08 7.54 27.27
C ARG A 145 7.38 6.42 26.51
N VAL A 146 7.04 6.62 25.24
CA VAL A 146 6.34 5.64 24.41
C VAL A 146 7.35 4.95 23.50
N SER A 147 7.29 3.61 23.48
CA SER A 147 8.10 2.81 22.57
C SER A 147 7.73 3.08 21.11
N THR A 148 8.73 3.28 20.26
CA THR A 148 8.62 3.42 18.80
C THR A 148 8.35 2.10 18.08
N LYS A 149 8.45 0.96 18.78
CA LYS A 149 8.13 -0.36 18.23
C LYS A 149 6.65 -0.46 17.92
N ILE A 150 6.31 -0.94 16.72
CA ILE A 150 4.93 -1.19 16.29
C ILE A 150 4.62 -2.69 16.39
N GLY A 151 3.34 -3.03 16.46
CA GLY A 151 2.89 -4.41 16.67
C GLY A 151 1.37 -4.50 16.58
N SER A 152 0.76 -5.42 17.34
CA SER A 152 -0.68 -5.70 17.29
C SER A 152 -1.58 -4.59 17.87
N SER A 153 -1.04 -3.68 18.68
CA SER A 153 -1.78 -2.52 19.18
C SER A 153 -1.47 -1.29 18.35
N MET A 154 -2.51 -0.62 17.84
CA MET A 154 -2.36 0.60 17.07
C MET A 154 -1.74 1.74 17.89
N LYS A 155 -0.87 2.51 17.23
CA LYS A 155 -0.24 3.75 17.72
C LYS A 155 -0.22 4.86 16.67
N SER A 156 -0.51 4.55 15.41
CA SER A 156 -0.65 5.51 14.33
C SER A 156 -1.84 6.45 14.60
N VAL A 157 -1.63 7.72 14.26
CA VAL A 157 -2.60 8.82 14.49
C VAL A 157 -3.40 9.17 13.24
N GLY A 158 -3.02 8.58 12.10
CA GLY A 158 -3.66 8.79 10.81
C GLY A 158 -3.09 7.86 9.76
N GLU A 159 -3.48 8.08 8.51
CA GLU A 159 -3.02 7.33 7.35
C GLU A 159 -3.10 8.18 6.10
N VAL A 160 -2.27 7.84 5.12
CA VAL A 160 -2.29 8.43 3.78
C VAL A 160 -2.54 7.35 2.75
N MET A 161 -3.12 7.73 1.61
CA MET A 161 -3.39 6.82 0.50
C MET A 161 -2.90 7.44 -0.79
N ALA A 162 -2.10 6.71 -1.55
CA ALA A 162 -1.66 7.11 -2.88
C ALA A 162 -2.03 6.07 -3.93
N ILE A 163 -2.27 6.56 -5.14
CA ILE A 163 -2.59 5.76 -6.32
C ILE A 163 -1.46 5.91 -7.33
N GLY A 164 -1.04 4.81 -7.95
CA GLY A 164 -0.04 4.80 -9.02
C GLY A 164 -0.26 3.60 -9.94
N ARG A 165 0.24 3.65 -11.18
CA ARG A 165 0.14 2.53 -12.12
C ARG A 165 1.15 1.41 -11.84
N LYS A 166 2.07 1.67 -10.92
CA LYS A 166 3.07 0.73 -10.40
C LYS A 166 3.12 0.84 -8.88
N PHE A 167 3.52 -0.25 -8.22
CA PHE A 167 3.74 -0.23 -6.77
C PHE A 167 4.77 0.84 -6.39
N GLU A 168 5.90 0.91 -7.10
CA GLU A 168 6.97 1.87 -6.80
C GLU A 168 6.45 3.32 -6.84
N GLU A 169 5.62 3.62 -7.84
CA GLU A 169 5.00 4.93 -8.01
C GLU A 169 4.07 5.28 -6.84
N ALA A 170 3.13 4.40 -6.53
CA ALA A 170 2.17 4.58 -5.45
C ALA A 170 2.87 4.66 -4.08
N PHE A 171 3.86 3.80 -3.85
CA PHE A 171 4.62 3.72 -2.60
C PHE A 171 5.43 4.99 -2.35
N GLN A 172 6.15 5.50 -3.34
CA GLN A 172 6.90 6.76 -3.17
C GLN A 172 5.98 7.97 -3.00
N LYS A 173 4.82 8.00 -3.68
CA LYS A 173 3.80 9.04 -3.47
C LYS A 173 3.24 8.99 -2.05
N ALA A 174 2.93 7.80 -1.54
CA ALA A 174 2.43 7.62 -0.18
C ALA A 174 3.46 8.09 0.86
N LEU A 175 4.74 7.71 0.72
CA LEU A 175 5.80 8.13 1.64
C LEU A 175 5.91 9.67 1.75
N ARG A 176 5.77 10.38 0.62
CA ARG A 176 5.76 11.86 0.61
C ARG A 176 4.54 12.47 1.27
N MET A 177 3.41 11.76 1.31
CA MET A 177 2.21 12.25 1.97
C MET A 177 2.32 12.10 3.50
N VAL A 178 3.13 11.15 3.99
CA VAL A 178 3.26 10.88 5.43
C VAL A 178 3.90 12.06 6.17
N ASP A 179 4.91 12.71 5.61
CA ASP A 179 5.64 13.80 6.26
C ASP A 179 6.25 14.73 5.22
N GLU A 180 6.18 16.04 5.45
CA GLU A 180 6.75 17.06 4.57
C GLU A 180 8.28 16.96 4.38
N ASN A 181 8.97 16.36 5.36
CA ASN A 181 10.42 16.17 5.32
C ASN A 181 10.82 14.88 4.59
N ILE A 182 9.87 14.00 4.28
CA ILE A 182 10.13 12.75 3.58
C ILE A 182 9.89 12.95 2.09
N ASN A 183 10.96 12.83 1.29
CA ASN A 183 10.87 13.04 -0.16
C ASN A 183 10.49 11.76 -0.92
N GLY A 184 10.53 10.59 -0.29
CA GLY A 184 10.18 9.28 -0.86
C GLY A 184 10.89 8.14 -0.12
N PHE A 185 11.20 7.03 -0.81
CA PHE A 185 11.93 5.91 -0.22
C PHE A 185 13.43 6.20 -0.22
N ASP A 186 13.86 6.99 0.76
CA ASP A 186 15.19 7.59 0.83
C ASP A 186 16.15 6.77 1.72
N PRO A 187 17.27 6.27 1.17
CA PRO A 187 18.23 5.44 1.91
C PRO A 187 19.11 6.22 2.89
N TYR A 188 19.05 7.55 2.92
CA TYR A 188 19.91 8.40 3.76
C TYR A 188 19.22 8.89 5.05
N VAL A 189 17.92 8.60 5.23
CA VAL A 189 17.15 9.01 6.42
C VAL A 189 17.55 8.20 7.66
N LYS A 190 17.98 6.94 7.47
CA LYS A 190 18.42 6.02 8.52
C LYS A 190 19.67 5.26 8.06
N THR A 191 20.31 4.57 9.00
CA THR A 191 21.38 3.62 8.72
C THR A 191 20.85 2.19 8.79
N PRO A 192 21.51 1.21 8.16
CA PRO A 192 21.16 -0.19 8.32
C PRO A 192 21.18 -0.60 9.80
N ASN A 193 20.17 -1.35 10.22
CA ASN A 193 20.02 -1.83 11.59
C ASN A 193 19.13 -3.08 11.60
N ASP A 194 19.75 -4.25 11.77
CA ASP A 194 19.05 -5.55 11.79
C ASP A 194 18.00 -5.63 12.90
N GLU A 195 18.25 -5.02 14.07
CA GLU A 195 17.25 -5.04 15.16
C GLU A 195 15.99 -4.27 14.77
N GLU A 196 16.08 -3.13 14.09
CA GLU A 196 14.90 -2.40 13.61
C GLU A 196 14.21 -3.07 12.42
N LEU A 197 14.95 -3.88 11.64
CA LEU A 197 14.35 -4.72 10.61
C LEU A 197 13.56 -5.87 11.20
N GLU A 198 14.08 -6.54 12.24
CA GLU A 198 13.40 -7.63 12.97
C GLU A 198 12.27 -7.12 13.87
N LYS A 199 12.51 -6.03 14.61
CA LYS A 199 11.58 -5.43 15.57
C LYS A 199 11.05 -4.14 14.96
N PRO A 200 9.92 -4.19 14.24
CA PRO A 200 9.44 -3.11 13.40
C PRO A 200 9.22 -1.81 14.20
N THR A 201 9.64 -0.69 13.62
CA THR A 201 9.43 0.67 14.15
C THR A 201 8.67 1.52 13.13
N ASP A 202 8.23 2.72 13.51
CA ASP A 202 7.64 3.72 12.61
C ASP A 202 8.62 4.21 11.52
N LYS A 203 9.92 3.85 11.61
CA LYS A 203 10.97 4.19 10.64
C LYS A 203 11.56 3.00 9.91
N ARG A 204 11.03 1.78 10.09
CA ARG A 204 11.53 0.53 9.49
C ARG A 204 11.77 0.63 7.98
N MET A 205 10.89 1.31 7.24
CA MET A 205 11.04 1.45 5.78
C MET A 205 12.30 2.22 5.39
N PHE A 206 12.76 3.18 6.19
CA PHE A 206 14.00 3.92 5.90
C PHE A 206 15.24 3.10 6.28
N VAL A 207 15.15 2.27 7.33
CA VAL A 207 16.20 1.28 7.65
C VAL A 207 16.31 0.26 6.53
N LEU A 208 15.18 -0.16 5.95
CA LEU A 208 15.11 -1.07 4.81
C LEU A 208 15.74 -0.44 3.55
N ALA A 209 15.40 0.82 3.23
CA ALA A 209 16.02 1.57 2.15
C ALA A 209 17.56 1.64 2.29
N ALA A 210 18.04 2.00 3.48
CA ALA A 210 19.46 2.07 3.79
C ALA A 210 20.15 0.71 3.66
N SER A 211 19.49 -0.37 4.10
CA SER A 211 20.03 -1.74 4.04
C SER A 211 20.15 -2.26 2.61
N ILE A 212 19.15 -1.98 1.77
CA ILE A 212 19.22 -2.27 0.33
C ILE A 212 20.40 -1.51 -0.30
N LYS A 213 20.55 -0.21 0.01
CA LYS A 213 21.66 0.61 -0.48
C LYS A 213 23.03 0.09 -0.01
N ALA A 214 23.10 -0.45 1.19
CA ALA A 214 24.29 -1.11 1.76
C ALA A 214 24.56 -2.50 1.17
N GLY A 215 23.77 -2.98 0.20
CA GLY A 215 24.02 -4.23 -0.51
C GLY A 215 23.44 -5.48 0.15
N TYR A 216 22.45 -5.34 1.04
CA TYR A 216 21.79 -6.50 1.65
C TYR A 216 21.01 -7.28 0.60
N THR A 217 21.09 -8.60 0.65
CA THR A 217 20.33 -9.48 -0.26
C THR A 217 18.85 -9.47 0.10
N ILE A 218 18.00 -9.71 -0.91
CA ILE A 218 16.55 -9.81 -0.73
C ILE A 218 16.19 -10.94 0.24
N ASP A 219 16.89 -12.08 0.19
CA ASP A 219 16.67 -13.18 1.12
C ASP A 219 16.99 -12.80 2.57
N ARG A 220 18.10 -12.09 2.80
CA ARG A 220 18.41 -11.60 4.16
C ARG A 220 17.33 -10.65 4.65
N LEU A 221 16.88 -9.72 3.81
CA LEU A 221 15.83 -8.77 4.16
C LEU A 221 14.50 -9.49 4.42
N TYR A 222 14.16 -10.52 3.65
CA TYR A 222 13.00 -11.37 3.90
C TYR A 222 13.12 -12.09 5.25
N GLU A 223 14.30 -12.65 5.59
CA GLU A 223 14.48 -13.32 6.87
C GLU A 223 14.34 -12.38 8.06
N LEU A 224 14.91 -11.18 7.98
CA LEU A 224 14.79 -10.16 9.02
C LEU A 224 13.36 -9.61 9.13
N THR A 225 12.70 -9.39 7.99
CA THR A 225 11.46 -8.59 7.98
C THR A 225 10.17 -9.37 7.84
N LYS A 226 10.24 -10.55 7.21
CA LYS A 226 9.13 -11.35 6.69
C LYS A 226 8.20 -10.58 5.71
N ILE A 227 8.65 -9.44 5.19
CA ILE A 227 7.99 -8.74 4.06
C ILE A 227 8.21 -9.57 2.81
N ASP A 228 7.15 -9.80 2.04
CA ASP A 228 7.24 -10.63 0.83
C ASP A 228 8.34 -10.14 -0.15
N ARG A 229 9.05 -11.10 -0.75
CA ARG A 229 10.16 -10.83 -1.67
C ARG A 229 9.74 -9.96 -2.84
N TRP A 230 8.50 -10.06 -3.31
CA TRP A 230 7.99 -9.22 -4.38
C TRP A 230 8.10 -7.73 -4.00
N PHE A 231 7.63 -7.34 -2.82
CA PHE A 231 7.74 -5.95 -2.35
C PHE A 231 9.19 -5.53 -2.18
N LEU A 232 10.03 -6.40 -1.62
CA LEU A 232 11.46 -6.13 -1.44
C LEU A 232 12.16 -5.90 -2.80
N HIS A 233 11.83 -6.69 -3.83
CA HIS A 233 12.34 -6.47 -5.19
C HIS A 233 11.85 -5.13 -5.77
N LYS A 234 10.60 -4.76 -5.56
CA LYS A 234 10.08 -3.45 -6.00
C LYS A 234 10.75 -2.28 -5.29
N MET A 235 11.01 -2.41 -4.00
CA MET A 235 11.78 -1.43 -3.23
C MET A 235 13.23 -1.35 -3.72
N LYS A 236 13.84 -2.50 -4.07
CA LYS A 236 15.17 -2.54 -4.69
C LYS A 236 15.21 -1.80 -6.02
N ASN A 237 14.20 -1.92 -6.88
CA ASN A 237 14.13 -1.16 -8.13
C ASN A 237 14.27 0.37 -7.89
N ILE A 238 13.67 0.87 -6.82
CA ILE A 238 13.78 2.29 -6.44
C ILE A 238 15.22 2.63 -6.07
N ILE A 239 15.85 1.83 -5.21
CA ILE A 239 17.23 2.08 -4.75
C ILE A 239 18.26 1.92 -5.88
N ASP A 240 18.06 0.94 -6.77
CA ASP A 240 18.90 0.76 -7.95
C ASP A 240 18.83 1.99 -8.86
N HIS A 241 17.63 2.55 -9.07
CA HIS A 241 17.49 3.78 -9.85
C HIS A 241 18.09 4.99 -9.12
N TYR A 242 18.04 5.01 -7.78
CA TYR A 242 18.73 6.03 -6.98
C TYR A 242 20.25 5.99 -7.24
N VAL A 243 20.86 4.80 -7.30
CA VAL A 243 22.28 4.62 -7.65
C VAL A 243 22.57 5.11 -9.08
N VAL A 244 21.67 4.86 -10.03
CA VAL A 244 21.82 5.38 -11.41
C VAL A 244 21.82 6.91 -11.42
N LEU A 245 20.90 7.54 -10.70
CA LEU A 245 20.80 9.01 -10.61
C LEU A 245 22.06 9.61 -9.98
N GLU A 246 22.58 9.04 -8.89
CA GLU A 246 23.80 9.53 -8.23
C GLU A 246 25.07 9.43 -9.07
N ASN A 247 25.11 8.46 -9.99
CA ASN A 247 26.21 8.29 -10.94
C ASN A 247 26.00 9.10 -12.23
N THR A 248 24.87 9.80 -12.35
CA THR A 248 24.54 10.64 -13.51
C THR A 248 24.81 12.10 -13.17
N ASP A 249 25.66 12.76 -13.96
CA ASP A 249 25.84 14.21 -13.88
C ASP A 249 24.53 14.91 -14.29
N HIS A 250 24.10 15.94 -13.56
CA HIS A 250 22.89 16.71 -13.85
C HIS A 250 22.84 17.23 -15.30
N MET A 251 23.98 17.63 -15.87
CA MET A 251 24.08 18.07 -17.28
C MET A 251 23.88 16.95 -18.30
N LYS A 252 23.89 15.69 -17.85
CA LYS A 252 23.77 14.48 -18.67
C LYS A 252 22.53 13.66 -18.32
N LEU A 253 21.61 14.19 -17.51
CA LEU A 253 20.38 13.48 -17.18
C LEU A 253 19.52 13.31 -18.44
N SER A 254 19.51 12.10 -18.99
CA SER A 254 18.81 11.80 -20.24
C SER A 254 17.30 11.78 -20.04
N HIS A 255 16.56 12.02 -21.13
CA HIS A 255 15.10 11.93 -21.17
C HIS A 255 14.61 10.59 -20.57
N ASP A 256 15.24 9.47 -20.94
CA ASP A 256 14.78 8.14 -20.54
C ASP A 256 15.03 7.86 -19.06
N VAL A 257 16.18 8.30 -18.51
CA VAL A 257 16.48 8.17 -17.08
C VAL A 257 15.50 9.01 -16.26
N LEU A 258 15.21 10.24 -16.71
CA LEU A 258 14.24 11.13 -16.07
C LEU A 258 12.82 10.54 -16.15
N LEU A 259 12.38 10.09 -17.34
CA LEU A 259 11.06 9.49 -17.54
C LEU A 259 10.89 8.22 -16.69
N HIS A 260 11.92 7.38 -16.62
CA HIS A 260 11.90 6.19 -15.77
C HIS A 260 11.76 6.57 -14.30
N ALA A 261 12.55 7.54 -13.81
CA ALA A 261 12.46 8.04 -12.44
C ALA A 261 11.02 8.49 -12.10
N LYS A 262 10.39 9.26 -12.99
CA LYS A 262 9.00 9.72 -12.80
C LYS A 262 8.01 8.56 -12.77
N ARG A 263 8.15 7.58 -13.67
CA ARG A 263 7.27 6.39 -13.75
C ARG A 263 7.36 5.46 -12.55
N ILE A 264 8.45 5.49 -11.79
CA ILE A 264 8.59 4.75 -10.52
C ILE A 264 8.39 5.65 -9.30
N GLY A 265 7.93 6.89 -9.49
CA GLY A 265 7.43 7.76 -8.41
C GLY A 265 8.41 8.73 -7.81
N PHE A 266 9.62 8.92 -8.35
CA PHE A 266 10.56 9.92 -7.83
C PHE A 266 9.98 11.34 -7.95
N SER A 267 10.10 12.12 -6.87
CA SER A 267 9.81 13.56 -6.92
C SER A 267 10.96 14.32 -7.59
N ASP A 268 10.66 15.54 -8.08
CA ASP A 268 11.69 16.40 -8.67
C ASP A 268 12.77 16.73 -7.61
N LYS A 269 12.37 16.88 -6.35
CA LYS A 269 13.26 17.07 -5.19
C LYS A 269 14.18 15.88 -4.91
N GLN A 270 13.69 14.63 -4.98
CA GLN A 270 14.56 13.44 -4.84
C GLN A 270 15.58 13.35 -5.97
N ILE A 271 15.15 13.59 -7.20
CA ILE A 271 16.05 13.55 -8.37
C ILE A 271 17.13 14.63 -8.21
N ALA A 272 16.73 15.85 -7.85
CA ALA A 272 17.63 16.96 -7.63
C ALA A 272 18.70 16.65 -6.58
N ALA A 273 18.31 16.05 -5.44
CA ALA A 273 19.25 15.63 -4.41
C ALA A 273 20.25 14.59 -4.93
N ALA A 274 19.79 13.59 -5.69
CA ALA A 274 20.65 12.53 -6.22
C ALA A 274 21.65 13.06 -7.28
N VAL A 275 21.22 13.93 -8.19
CA VAL A 275 22.08 14.48 -9.26
C VAL A 275 22.83 15.75 -8.86
N LYS A 276 22.77 16.16 -7.58
CA LYS A 276 23.40 17.39 -7.04
C LYS A 276 22.95 18.68 -7.77
N SER A 277 21.64 18.80 -8.00
CA SER A 277 20.99 19.95 -8.65
C SER A 277 19.91 20.56 -7.76
N SER A 278 19.16 21.54 -8.27
CA SER A 278 17.99 22.12 -7.60
C SER A 278 16.69 21.50 -8.10
N GLU A 279 15.66 21.47 -7.25
CA GLU A 279 14.33 21.00 -7.64
C GLU A 279 13.76 21.78 -8.84
N LEU A 280 14.00 23.11 -8.87
CA LEU A 280 13.57 23.97 -9.96
C LEU A 280 14.23 23.59 -11.28
N ALA A 281 15.54 23.32 -11.29
CA ALA A 281 16.26 22.91 -12.49
C ALA A 281 15.72 21.57 -13.04
N VAL A 282 15.52 20.57 -12.17
CA VAL A 282 14.92 19.28 -12.59
C VAL A 282 13.50 19.48 -13.12
N ARG A 283 12.70 20.36 -12.50
CA ARG A 283 11.35 20.67 -12.96
C ARG A 283 11.34 21.31 -14.36
N ILE A 284 12.23 22.28 -14.60
CA ILE A 284 12.38 22.94 -15.90
C ILE A 284 12.79 21.90 -16.96
N GLN A 285 13.85 21.13 -16.71
CA GLN A 285 14.33 20.09 -17.62
C GLN A 285 13.23 19.07 -17.94
N ARG A 286 12.44 18.67 -16.93
CA ARG A 286 11.31 17.77 -17.10
C ARG A 286 10.22 18.36 -18.00
N GLN A 287 9.92 19.66 -17.85
CA GLN A 287 8.94 20.37 -18.68
C GLN A 287 9.42 20.57 -20.12
N GLU A 288 10.70 20.92 -20.31
CA GLU A 288 11.35 21.05 -21.63
C GLU A 288 11.40 19.70 -22.36
N SER A 289 11.59 18.61 -21.62
CA SER A 289 11.55 17.23 -22.12
C SER A 289 10.12 16.71 -22.36
N ASN A 290 9.10 17.54 -22.18
CA ASN A 290 7.68 17.17 -22.27
C ASN A 290 7.26 15.98 -21.38
N ILE A 291 7.94 15.78 -20.25
CA ILE A 291 7.61 14.75 -19.27
C ILE A 291 6.63 15.36 -18.26
N ARG A 292 5.35 15.02 -18.38
CA ARG A 292 4.28 15.49 -17.48
C ARG A 292 3.52 14.28 -16.93
N PRO A 293 2.93 14.38 -15.72
CA PRO A 293 2.00 13.37 -15.22
C PRO A 293 0.86 13.12 -16.21
#